data_AF-A0A1D8AZT0-F1
#
_entry.id   AF-A0A1D8AZT0-F1
#
_cell.length_a   1.000
_cell.length_b   1.000
_cell.length_c   1.000
_cell.angle_alpha   90.00
_cell.angle_beta   90.00
_cell.angle_gamma   90.00
#
_symmetry.space_group_name_H-M   'P 1'
#
loop_
_entity.id
_entity.type
_entity.pdbx_description
1 polymer ?
#
loop_
_entity_poly.entity_id
_entity_poly.type
_entity_poly.pdbx_seq_one_letter_code
_entity_poly.pdbx_strand_id
1 'polypeptide(L)'
;MTDRLRHFLKSPVLWPLAGIFLLLVANLVLKPGFLTITVLDGHLYGLPIDVLNRGAKTLILALGMTLVIATGGVDLSVGSVVAITGAVAAVLIGQGTDSLVLILGGAIAAGGLAGLINGLLVARLGVQPIVATLILMVAGRGVAQVLTDGQVLIIKHEAFGFLGNGFVLGLPFTIVCATLLYLAVHFALRRTAAGLFIEAVGDNPEASRFAGLATARIKILAYVACGLCAGLAGVMEAANIGAADAQRAGENMELDAIFAVVVGGTALTGGRFLLLGSFVGALLLQMLITTMYNLGVPPAVAPVPKALLILTVCLLQSDRTRRWLGGLFKKKAAA
;
A
#
# COMPACT_ATOMS: atom_id res chain seq x y z
N MET A 1 24.85 -12.19 -24.67
CA MET A 1 23.83 -11.83 -23.65
C MET A 1 23.97 -10.33 -23.39
N THR A 2 23.02 -9.51 -23.86
CA THR A 2 23.13 -8.04 -23.90
C THR A 2 23.17 -7.42 -22.49
N ASP A 3 23.91 -6.32 -22.30
CA ASP A 3 24.09 -5.66 -20.99
C ASP A 3 22.78 -5.24 -20.32
N ARG A 4 21.74 -4.92 -21.11
CA ARG A 4 20.39 -4.66 -20.60
C ARG A 4 19.78 -5.88 -19.89
N LEU A 5 20.02 -7.09 -20.41
CA LEU A 5 19.53 -8.33 -19.80
C LEU A 5 20.20 -8.59 -18.45
N ARG A 6 21.51 -8.30 -18.34
CA ARG A 6 22.27 -8.42 -17.08
C ARG A 6 21.81 -7.41 -16.02
N HIS A 7 21.45 -6.20 -16.43
CA HIS A 7 20.93 -5.17 -15.52
C HIS A 7 19.52 -5.52 -15.02
N PHE A 8 18.64 -6.02 -15.90
CA PHE A 8 17.30 -6.47 -15.52
C PHE A 8 17.32 -7.68 -14.57
N LEU A 9 18.22 -8.64 -14.81
CA LEU A 9 18.42 -9.81 -13.95
C LEU A 9 18.91 -9.47 -12.52
N LYS A 10 19.46 -8.26 -12.33
CA LYS A 10 19.88 -7.74 -11.02
C LYS A 10 18.85 -6.82 -10.37
N SER A 11 17.74 -6.53 -11.04
CA SER A 11 16.70 -5.66 -10.48
C SER A 11 15.94 -6.38 -9.35
N PRO A 12 15.60 -5.67 -8.25
CA PRO A 12 14.87 -6.27 -7.14
C PRO A 12 13.44 -6.68 -7.53
N VAL A 13 12.89 -6.10 -8.60
CA VAL A 13 11.53 -6.34 -9.12
C VAL A 13 11.42 -7.66 -9.88
N LEU A 14 12.55 -8.29 -10.26
CA LEU A 14 12.55 -9.54 -11.00
C LEU A 14 11.82 -10.67 -10.24
N TRP A 15 12.07 -10.83 -8.94
CA TRP A 15 11.45 -11.90 -8.16
C TRP A 15 9.95 -11.69 -7.94
N PRO A 16 9.48 -10.48 -7.59
CA PRO A 16 8.05 -10.20 -7.57
C PRO A 16 7.36 -10.50 -8.91
N LEU A 17 7.97 -10.09 -10.04
CA LEU A 17 7.43 -10.39 -11.37
C LEU A 17 7.42 -11.89 -11.68
N ALA A 18 8.47 -12.61 -11.31
CA ALA A 18 8.50 -14.07 -11.44
C ALA A 18 7.41 -14.73 -10.59
N GLY A 19 7.17 -14.22 -9.37
CA GLY A 19 6.07 -14.66 -8.50
C GLY A 19 4.70 -14.44 -9.14
N ILE A 20 4.46 -13.26 -9.71
CA ILE A 20 3.23 -12.95 -10.45
C ILE A 20 3.08 -13.92 -11.62
N PHE A 21 4.13 -14.12 -12.41
CA PHE A 21 4.11 -15.04 -13.54
C PHE A 21 3.78 -16.47 -13.12
N LEU A 22 4.41 -16.98 -12.05
CA LEU A 22 4.14 -18.31 -11.51
C LEU A 22 2.71 -18.44 -11.01
N LEU A 23 2.19 -17.44 -10.28
CA LEU A 23 0.80 -17.43 -9.85
C LEU A 23 -0.16 -17.36 -11.05
N LEU A 24 0.17 -16.60 -12.10
CA LEU A 24 -0.64 -16.53 -13.31
C LEU A 24 -0.74 -17.88 -14.01
N VAL A 25 0.39 -18.57 -14.16
CA VAL A 25 0.44 -19.91 -14.74
C VAL A 25 -0.35 -20.90 -13.86
N ALA A 26 -0.16 -20.87 -12.54
CA ALA A 26 -0.90 -21.73 -11.63
C ALA A 26 -2.41 -21.49 -11.70
N ASN A 27 -2.85 -20.23 -11.76
CA ASN A 27 -4.26 -19.89 -11.91
C ASN A 27 -4.83 -20.38 -13.24
N LEU A 28 -4.10 -20.23 -14.34
CA LEU A 28 -4.57 -20.69 -15.65
C LEU A 28 -4.74 -22.22 -15.70
N VAL A 29 -3.87 -22.96 -15.02
CA VAL A 29 -3.96 -24.43 -14.90
C VAL A 29 -5.10 -24.85 -14.00
N LEU A 30 -5.27 -24.19 -12.85
CA LEU A 30 -6.31 -24.55 -11.85
C LEU A 30 -7.72 -24.09 -12.27
N LYS A 31 -7.81 -22.96 -12.99
CA LYS A 31 -9.04 -22.33 -13.46
C LYS A 31 -8.81 -21.75 -14.87
N PRO A 32 -9.15 -22.49 -15.94
CA PRO A 32 -8.95 -22.02 -17.32
C PRO A 32 -9.65 -20.69 -17.64
N GLY A 33 -10.68 -20.31 -16.87
CA GLY A 33 -11.36 -19.02 -16.96
C GLY A 33 -10.70 -17.87 -16.18
N PHE A 34 -9.51 -18.03 -15.60
CA PHE A 34 -8.93 -16.95 -14.77
C PHE A 34 -8.68 -15.66 -15.56
N LEU A 35 -8.28 -15.78 -16.83
CA LEU A 35 -8.00 -14.62 -17.69
C LEU A 35 -9.21 -14.16 -18.52
N THR A 36 -10.39 -14.75 -18.32
CA THR A 36 -11.57 -14.31 -19.06
C THR A 36 -12.03 -12.97 -18.54
N ILE A 37 -12.12 -12.01 -19.46
CA ILE A 37 -12.65 -10.67 -19.19
C ILE A 37 -13.99 -10.57 -19.91
N THR A 38 -15.03 -10.26 -19.16
CA THR A 38 -16.39 -10.08 -19.69
C THR A 38 -16.71 -8.60 -19.71
N VAL A 39 -17.27 -8.11 -20.81
CA VAL A 39 -17.80 -6.75 -20.90
C VAL A 39 -19.31 -6.82 -20.66
N LEU A 40 -19.78 -6.18 -19.59
CA LEU A 40 -21.20 -6.02 -19.29
C LEU A 40 -21.51 -4.53 -19.19
N ASP A 41 -22.46 -4.05 -19.98
CA ASP A 41 -22.86 -2.63 -20.02
C ASP A 41 -21.70 -1.64 -20.25
N GLY A 42 -20.70 -2.06 -21.03
CA GLY A 42 -19.49 -1.26 -21.31
C GLY A 42 -18.45 -1.28 -20.18
N HIS A 43 -18.67 -2.06 -19.13
CA HIS A 43 -17.74 -2.23 -18.00
C HIS A 43 -17.01 -3.57 -18.06
N LEU A 44 -15.72 -3.54 -17.70
CA LEU A 44 -14.86 -4.70 -17.67
C LEU A 44 -15.02 -5.44 -16.33
N TYR A 45 -15.33 -6.72 -16.41
CA TYR A 45 -15.43 -7.63 -15.28
C TYR A 45 -14.53 -8.85 -15.48
N GLY A 46 -14.15 -9.47 -14.38
CA GLY A 46 -13.36 -10.70 -14.37
C GLY A 46 -12.29 -10.65 -13.28
N LEU A 47 -11.75 -11.83 -12.98
CA LEU A 47 -10.72 -12.00 -11.95
C LEU A 47 -9.49 -11.10 -12.16
N PRO A 48 -9.01 -10.82 -13.39
CA PRO A 48 -7.88 -9.90 -13.58
C PRO A 48 -8.24 -8.47 -13.17
N ILE A 49 -9.48 -8.04 -13.47
CA ILE A 49 -9.98 -6.71 -13.08
C ILE A 49 -10.16 -6.63 -11.57
N ASP A 50 -10.64 -7.69 -10.93
CA ASP A 50 -10.75 -7.76 -9.46
C ASP A 50 -9.39 -7.68 -8.76
N VAL A 51 -8.36 -8.32 -9.33
CA VAL A 51 -6.98 -8.20 -8.85
C VAL A 51 -6.51 -6.75 -8.95
N LEU A 52 -6.74 -6.08 -10.07
CA LEU A 52 -6.36 -4.67 -10.22
C LEU A 52 -7.15 -3.76 -9.28
N ASN A 53 -8.46 -3.97 -9.15
CA ASN A 53 -9.35 -3.14 -8.32
C ASN A 53 -9.03 -3.25 -6.84
N ARG A 54 -8.89 -4.47 -6.31
CA ARG A 54 -8.51 -4.66 -4.90
C ARG A 54 -7.06 -4.25 -4.64
N GLY A 55 -6.18 -4.53 -5.60
CA GLY A 55 -4.76 -4.18 -5.52
C GLY A 55 -4.51 -2.67 -5.58
N ALA A 56 -5.41 -1.91 -6.21
CA ALA A 56 -5.37 -0.46 -6.26
C ALA A 56 -5.42 0.18 -4.87
N LYS A 57 -6.22 -0.35 -3.94
CA LYS A 57 -6.30 0.17 -2.56
C LYS A 57 -5.00 -0.08 -1.79
N THR A 58 -4.47 -1.31 -1.89
CA THR A 58 -3.16 -1.66 -1.32
C THR A 58 -2.03 -0.83 -1.94
N LEU A 59 -2.09 -0.56 -3.24
CA LEU A 59 -1.14 0.30 -3.94
C LEU A 59 -1.15 1.72 -3.39
N ILE A 60 -2.33 2.32 -3.19
CA ILE A 60 -2.44 3.68 -2.64
C ILE A 60 -1.75 3.75 -1.27
N LEU A 61 -2.02 2.79 -0.39
CA LEU A 61 -1.32 2.68 0.91
C LEU A 61 0.18 2.48 0.74
N ALA A 62 0.58 1.56 -0.15
CA ALA A 62 1.98 1.24 -0.39
C ALA A 62 2.77 2.44 -0.93
N LEU A 63 2.15 3.33 -1.71
CA LEU A 63 2.79 4.56 -2.19
C LEU A 63 3.18 5.47 -1.02
N GLY A 64 2.23 5.75 -0.12
CA GLY A 64 2.48 6.51 1.11
C GLY A 64 3.53 5.84 2.00
N MET A 65 3.37 4.54 2.21
CA MET A 65 4.28 3.73 3.01
C MET A 65 5.70 3.72 2.43
N THR A 66 5.85 3.73 1.10
CA THR A 66 7.16 3.79 0.43
C THR A 66 7.92 5.05 0.82
N LEU A 67 7.23 6.19 0.92
CA LEU A 67 7.87 7.45 1.31
C LEU A 67 8.36 7.41 2.76
N VAL A 68 7.54 6.87 3.67
CA VAL A 68 7.91 6.75 5.08
C VAL A 68 9.08 5.79 5.26
N ILE A 69 9.02 4.60 4.63
CA ILE A 69 10.12 3.63 4.65
C ILE A 69 11.39 4.22 4.04
N ALA A 70 11.28 4.95 2.93
CA ALA A 70 12.43 5.60 2.31
C ALA A 70 13.12 6.58 3.25
N THR A 71 12.41 7.24 4.18
CA THR A 71 13.02 8.11 5.20
C THR A 71 13.56 7.37 6.45
N GLY A 72 13.54 6.04 6.46
CA GLY A 72 13.99 5.19 7.57
C GLY A 72 12.93 4.98 8.66
N GLY A 73 11.66 5.21 8.36
CA GLY A 73 10.52 5.01 9.27
C GLY A 73 9.62 3.84 8.87
N VAL A 74 8.66 3.50 9.71
CA VAL A 74 7.57 2.59 9.39
C VAL A 74 6.30 3.17 10.01
N ASP A 75 5.23 3.32 9.24
CA ASP A 75 3.91 3.75 9.72
C ASP A 75 2.95 2.56 9.86
N LEU A 76 2.82 2.04 11.08
CA LEU A 76 1.87 0.97 11.41
C LEU A 76 0.44 1.48 11.61
N SER A 77 0.23 2.79 11.71
CA SER A 77 -1.09 3.38 11.97
C SER A 77 -1.96 3.49 10.73
N VAL A 78 -1.44 3.27 9.51
CA VAL A 78 -2.20 3.47 8.28
C VAL A 78 -3.53 2.70 8.23
N GLY A 79 -3.60 1.52 8.85
CA GLY A 79 -4.85 0.77 9.02
C GLY A 79 -5.86 1.47 9.94
N SER A 80 -5.41 2.04 11.08
CA SER A 80 -6.30 2.83 11.94
C SER A 80 -6.71 4.15 11.29
N VAL A 81 -5.83 4.75 10.47
CA VAL A 81 -6.16 5.95 9.68
C VAL A 81 -7.22 5.65 8.63
N VAL A 82 -7.18 4.48 7.98
CA VAL A 82 -8.26 4.00 7.11
C VAL A 82 -9.59 3.94 7.88
N ALA A 83 -9.60 3.41 9.11
CA ALA A 83 -10.80 3.39 9.95
C ALA A 83 -11.30 4.80 10.32
N ILE A 84 -10.39 5.70 10.73
CA ILE A 84 -10.73 7.11 11.08
C ILE A 84 -11.35 7.81 9.88
N THR A 85 -10.74 7.70 8.70
CA THR A 85 -11.19 8.43 7.51
C THR A 85 -12.51 7.89 6.96
N GLY A 86 -12.72 6.57 7.02
CA GLY A 86 -14.02 5.97 6.76
C GLY A 86 -15.10 6.43 7.75
N ALA A 87 -14.78 6.47 9.05
CA ALA A 87 -15.67 6.97 10.09
C ALA A 87 -16.04 8.44 9.89
N VAL A 88 -15.06 9.32 9.62
CA VAL A 88 -15.29 10.74 9.33
C VAL A 88 -16.21 10.91 8.12
N ALA A 89 -15.98 10.15 7.04
CA ALA A 89 -16.85 10.20 5.86
C ALA A 89 -18.29 9.78 6.20
N ALA A 90 -18.47 8.68 6.94
CA ALA A 90 -19.78 8.18 7.33
C ALA A 90 -20.51 9.13 8.29
N VAL A 91 -19.81 9.75 9.24
CA VAL A 91 -20.38 10.74 10.15
C VAL A 91 -20.85 11.99 9.40
N LEU A 92 -20.04 12.52 8.49
CA LEU A 92 -20.43 13.69 7.69
C LEU A 92 -21.68 13.41 6.85
N ILE A 93 -21.75 12.22 6.23
CA ILE A 93 -22.92 11.78 5.47
C ILE A 93 -24.13 11.60 6.41
N GLY A 94 -23.95 10.96 7.56
CA GLY A 94 -25.00 10.75 8.56
C GLY A 94 -25.56 12.04 9.14
N GLN A 95 -24.76 13.11 9.19
CA GLN A 95 -25.18 14.47 9.58
C GLN A 95 -25.88 15.24 8.46
N GLY A 96 -26.08 14.64 7.28
CA GLY A 96 -26.77 15.26 6.15
C GLY A 96 -25.87 16.12 5.25
N THR A 97 -24.56 15.90 5.27
CA THR A 97 -23.66 16.57 4.31
C THR A 97 -23.81 15.92 2.93
N ASP A 98 -24.37 16.64 1.96
CA ASP A 98 -24.50 16.16 0.57
C ASP A 98 -23.29 16.51 -0.33
N SER A 99 -22.44 17.43 0.12
CA SER A 99 -21.29 17.87 -0.66
C SER A 99 -20.16 16.83 -0.62
N LEU A 100 -19.97 16.14 -1.75
CA LEU A 100 -18.88 15.16 -1.91
C LEU A 100 -17.50 15.77 -1.62
N VAL A 101 -17.29 17.04 -1.96
CA VAL A 101 -16.03 17.75 -1.72
C VAL A 101 -15.76 17.91 -0.22
N LEU A 102 -16.79 18.20 0.58
CA LEU A 102 -16.64 18.32 2.03
C LEU A 102 -16.41 16.96 2.68
N ILE A 103 -17.11 15.91 2.21
CA ILE A 103 -16.91 14.54 2.70
C ILE A 103 -15.47 14.07 2.42
N LEU A 104 -15.03 14.19 1.16
CA LEU A 104 -13.68 13.83 0.73
C LEU A 104 -12.62 14.67 1.43
N GLY A 105 -12.82 15.99 1.46
CA GLY A 105 -11.91 16.93 2.10
C GLY A 105 -11.75 16.65 3.58
N GLY A 106 -12.85 16.40 4.30
CA GLY A 106 -12.83 16.07 5.72
C GLY A 106 -12.12 14.75 6.01
N ALA A 107 -12.45 13.69 5.26
CA ALA A 107 -11.82 12.38 5.43
C ALA A 107 -10.32 12.41 5.10
N ILE A 108 -9.94 12.97 3.95
CA ILE A 108 -8.51 13.07 3.55
C ILE A 108 -7.74 13.99 4.49
N ALA A 109 -8.34 15.10 4.95
CA ALA A 109 -7.72 15.98 5.93
C ALA A 109 -7.48 15.27 7.28
N ALA A 110 -8.44 14.45 7.76
CA ALA A 110 -8.24 13.64 8.95
C ALA A 110 -7.05 12.66 8.80
N GLY A 111 -6.89 12.05 7.62
CA GLY A 111 -5.72 11.25 7.29
C GLY A 111 -4.42 12.06 7.28
N GLY A 112 -4.42 13.24 6.66
CA GLY A 112 -3.27 14.15 6.66
C GLY A 112 -2.89 14.64 8.06
N LEU A 113 -3.87 14.90 8.94
CA LEU A 113 -3.65 15.26 10.35
C LEU A 113 -3.04 14.10 11.15
N ALA A 114 -3.53 12.88 10.96
CA ALA A 114 -2.93 11.68 11.54
C ALA A 114 -1.46 11.53 11.11
N GLY A 115 -1.18 11.70 9.81
CA GLY A 115 0.18 11.71 9.27
C GLY A 115 1.04 12.85 9.84
N LEU A 116 0.47 14.04 10.04
CA LEU A 116 1.17 15.17 10.64
C LEU A 116 1.57 14.89 12.09
N ILE A 117 0.68 14.26 12.88
CA ILE A 117 0.95 13.87 14.26
C ILE A 117 2.14 12.89 14.29
N ASN A 118 2.09 11.80 13.51
CA ASN A 118 3.21 10.86 13.42
C ASN A 118 4.50 11.54 12.96
N GLY A 119 4.41 12.37 11.92
CA GLY A 119 5.53 13.13 11.40
C GLY A 119 6.17 14.03 12.46
N LEU A 120 5.38 14.71 13.28
CA LEU A 120 5.88 15.58 14.34
C LEU A 120 6.53 14.80 15.48
N LEU A 121 5.90 13.70 15.93
CA LEU A 121 6.43 12.80 16.94
C LEU A 121 7.81 12.26 16.52
N VAL A 122 7.92 11.79 15.28
CA VAL A 122 9.15 11.18 14.76
C VAL A 122 10.22 12.22 14.46
N ALA A 123 9.85 13.29 13.75
CA ALA A 123 10.83 14.21 13.18
C ALA A 123 11.29 15.31 14.14
N ARG A 124 10.45 15.73 15.09
CA ARG A 124 10.80 16.80 16.05
C ARG A 124 10.97 16.32 17.47
N LEU A 125 10.11 15.42 17.93
CA LEU A 125 10.21 14.90 19.30
C LEU A 125 11.18 13.71 19.41
N GLY A 126 11.68 13.20 18.27
CA GLY A 126 12.68 12.13 18.25
C GLY A 126 12.14 10.78 18.71
N VAL A 127 10.82 10.59 18.71
CA VAL A 127 10.20 9.31 19.05
C VAL A 127 10.52 8.30 17.93
N GLN A 128 10.85 7.07 18.31
CA GLN A 128 11.12 6.02 17.33
C GLN A 128 9.88 5.80 16.42
N PRO A 129 10.04 5.74 15.08
CA PRO A 129 8.95 5.57 14.12
C PRO A 129 7.88 4.52 14.47
N ILE A 130 8.33 3.34 14.89
CA ILE A 130 7.44 2.23 15.26
C ILE A 130 6.61 2.62 16.49
N VAL A 131 7.21 3.21 17.53
CA VAL A 131 6.50 3.60 18.75
C VAL A 131 5.49 4.71 18.47
N ALA A 132 5.89 5.75 17.74
CA ALA A 132 5.00 6.86 17.39
C ALA A 132 3.74 6.37 16.64
N THR A 133 3.94 5.46 15.70
CA THR A 133 2.85 4.96 14.86
C THR A 133 2.03 3.87 15.56
N LEU A 134 2.60 3.10 16.49
CA LEU A 134 1.83 2.22 17.37
C LEU A 134 0.89 3.00 18.29
N ILE A 135 1.34 4.14 18.82
CA ILE A 135 0.48 5.04 19.64
C ILE A 135 -0.74 5.45 18.81
N LEU A 136 -0.53 5.94 17.58
CA LEU A 136 -1.63 6.33 16.71
C LEU A 136 -2.45 5.15 16.19
N MET A 137 -1.86 3.96 16.05
CA MET A 137 -2.59 2.74 15.69
C MET A 137 -3.65 2.40 16.76
N VAL A 138 -3.23 2.40 18.03
CA VAL A 138 -4.12 2.08 19.17
C VAL A 138 -5.11 3.22 19.41
N ALA A 139 -4.62 4.46 19.55
CA ALA A 139 -5.47 5.62 19.81
C ALA A 139 -6.43 5.90 18.65
N GLY A 140 -5.95 5.79 17.40
CA GLY A 140 -6.73 6.06 16.20
C GLY A 140 -7.93 5.15 16.02
N ARG A 141 -7.82 3.85 16.37
CA ARG A 141 -8.99 2.96 16.40
C ARG A 141 -10.00 3.39 17.46
N GLY A 142 -9.54 3.80 18.65
CA GLY A 142 -10.40 4.37 19.69
C GLY A 142 -11.12 5.64 19.21
N VAL A 143 -10.41 6.54 18.53
CA VAL A 143 -10.99 7.75 17.92
C VAL A 143 -12.06 7.37 16.89
N ALA A 144 -11.78 6.42 16.00
CA ALA A 144 -12.76 5.95 15.02
C ALA A 144 -14.01 5.37 15.70
N GLN A 145 -13.85 4.59 16.78
CA GLN A 145 -14.97 4.03 17.54
C GLN A 145 -15.80 5.10 18.24
N VAL A 146 -15.17 6.12 18.82
CA VAL A 146 -15.89 7.26 19.43
C VAL A 146 -16.66 8.04 18.38
N LEU A 147 -16.08 8.23 17.18
CA LEU A 147 -16.78 8.92 16.09
C LEU A 147 -18.02 8.17 15.59
N THR A 148 -18.03 6.84 15.65
CA THR A 148 -19.16 6.02 15.19
C THR A 148 -20.06 5.51 16.32
N ASP A 149 -19.87 5.97 17.56
CA ASP A 149 -20.53 5.45 18.76
C ASP A 149 -20.41 3.91 18.90
N GLY A 150 -19.31 3.34 18.40
CA GLY A 150 -19.06 1.90 18.36
C GLY A 150 -19.94 1.12 17.37
N GLN A 151 -20.76 1.81 16.55
CA GLN A 151 -21.64 1.19 15.58
C GLN A 151 -21.02 1.14 14.19
N VAL A 152 -21.55 0.23 13.35
CA VAL A 152 -21.27 0.21 11.92
C VAL A 152 -22.23 1.18 11.24
N LEU A 153 -21.72 2.29 10.73
CA LEU A 153 -22.52 3.31 10.06
C LEU A 153 -22.72 2.95 8.59
N ILE A 154 -23.97 2.74 8.18
CA ILE A 154 -24.31 2.47 6.77
C ILE A 154 -24.25 3.77 5.97
N ILE A 155 -23.53 3.75 4.86
CA ILE A 155 -23.35 4.92 3.99
C ILE A 155 -24.33 4.84 2.83
N LYS A 156 -25.29 5.77 2.79
CA LYS A 156 -26.27 5.89 1.70
C LYS A 156 -26.09 7.20 0.96
N HIS A 157 -25.08 7.25 0.09
CA HIS A 157 -24.80 8.42 -0.74
C HIS A 157 -24.28 7.98 -2.11
N GLU A 158 -25.03 8.26 -3.17
CA GLU A 158 -24.76 7.74 -4.52
C GLU A 158 -23.38 8.17 -5.05
N ALA A 159 -23.08 9.47 -4.99
CA ALA A 159 -21.79 10.00 -5.46
C ALA A 159 -20.60 9.48 -4.63
N PHE A 160 -20.79 9.15 -3.35
CA PHE A 160 -19.76 8.53 -2.53
C PHE A 160 -19.58 7.05 -2.91
N GLY A 161 -20.67 6.32 -3.12
CA GLY A 161 -20.64 4.93 -3.59
C GLY A 161 -19.93 4.76 -4.94
N PHE A 162 -20.00 5.76 -5.81
CA PHE A 162 -19.26 5.79 -7.08
C PHE A 162 -17.74 5.67 -6.87
N LEU A 163 -17.20 6.17 -5.76
CA LEU A 163 -15.76 6.10 -5.48
C LEU A 163 -15.24 4.67 -5.28
N GLY A 164 -16.10 3.77 -4.80
CA GLY A 164 -15.73 2.37 -4.53
C GLY A 164 -16.24 1.38 -5.57
N ASN A 165 -17.38 1.68 -6.21
CA ASN A 165 -18.09 0.76 -7.09
C ASN A 165 -18.41 1.35 -8.48
N GLY A 166 -18.03 2.61 -8.73
CA GLY A 166 -18.23 3.28 -10.01
C GLY A 166 -17.22 2.84 -11.07
N PHE A 167 -17.52 3.19 -12.32
CA PHE A 167 -16.71 2.89 -13.48
C PHE A 167 -16.44 4.15 -14.31
N VAL A 168 -15.25 4.24 -14.87
CA VAL A 168 -14.83 5.31 -15.80
C VAL A 168 -14.09 4.66 -16.95
N LEU A 169 -14.51 4.95 -18.19
CA LEU A 169 -13.93 4.38 -19.42
C LEU A 169 -13.91 2.83 -19.39
N GLY A 170 -14.93 2.21 -18.79
CA GLY A 170 -15.05 0.76 -18.65
C GLY A 170 -14.21 0.12 -17.54
N LEU A 171 -13.40 0.89 -16.81
CA LEU A 171 -12.59 0.40 -15.70
C LEU A 171 -13.16 0.85 -14.34
N PRO A 172 -13.04 0.02 -13.28
CA PRO A 172 -13.35 0.45 -11.92
C PRO A 172 -12.63 1.76 -11.56
N PHE A 173 -13.37 2.72 -11.01
CA PHE A 173 -12.87 4.04 -10.65
C PHE A 173 -11.67 3.95 -9.70
N THR A 174 -11.65 2.95 -8.80
CA THR A 174 -10.53 2.69 -7.89
C THR A 174 -9.19 2.52 -8.60
N ILE A 175 -9.18 1.81 -9.73
CA ILE A 175 -7.97 1.58 -10.54
C ILE A 175 -7.49 2.90 -11.14
N VAL A 176 -8.41 3.70 -11.65
CA VAL A 176 -8.11 5.02 -12.24
C VAL A 176 -7.52 5.93 -11.17
N CYS A 177 -8.13 6.02 -9.99
CA CYS A 177 -7.62 6.81 -8.87
C CYS A 177 -6.21 6.38 -8.43
N ALA A 178 -5.99 5.08 -8.23
CA ALA A 178 -4.67 4.58 -7.85
C ALA A 178 -3.61 4.83 -8.93
N THR A 179 -3.98 4.72 -10.20
CA THR A 179 -3.09 5.01 -11.33
C THR A 179 -2.73 6.50 -11.38
N LEU A 180 -3.72 7.38 -11.23
CA LEU A 180 -3.50 8.84 -11.19
C LEU A 180 -2.62 9.23 -10.00
N LEU A 181 -2.86 8.65 -8.82
CA LEU A 181 -2.03 8.88 -7.65
C LEU A 181 -0.59 8.36 -7.85
N TYR A 182 -0.44 7.16 -8.42
CA TYR A 182 0.86 6.60 -8.77
C TYR A 182 1.62 7.54 -9.69
N LEU A 183 0.99 8.03 -10.76
CA LEU A 183 1.59 8.96 -11.70
C LEU A 183 1.95 10.28 -11.01
N ALA A 184 1.06 10.84 -10.19
CA ALA A 184 1.31 12.08 -9.45
C ALA A 184 2.54 11.95 -8.52
N VAL A 185 2.61 10.89 -7.72
CA VAL A 185 3.74 10.61 -6.83
C VAL A 185 5.02 10.33 -7.63
N HIS A 186 4.92 9.55 -8.71
CA HIS A 186 6.05 9.25 -9.58
C HIS A 186 6.64 10.52 -10.22
N PHE A 187 5.80 11.37 -10.81
CA PHE A 187 6.26 12.62 -11.40
C PHE A 187 6.78 13.59 -10.34
N ALA A 188 6.13 13.70 -9.18
CA ALA A 188 6.64 14.52 -8.09
C ALA A 188 8.06 14.08 -7.68
N LEU A 189 8.33 12.79 -7.58
CA LEU A 189 9.63 12.27 -7.15
C LEU A 189 10.70 12.26 -8.26
N ARG A 190 10.30 12.12 -9.52
CA ARG A 190 11.23 12.04 -10.68
C ARG A 190 11.49 13.39 -11.34
N ARG A 191 10.55 14.32 -11.29
CA ARG A 191 10.67 15.66 -11.90
C ARG A 191 11.08 16.73 -10.92
N THR A 192 11.04 16.46 -9.61
CA THR A 192 11.52 17.39 -8.58
C THR A 192 12.65 16.77 -7.77
N ALA A 193 13.31 17.58 -6.94
CA ALA A 193 14.34 17.10 -6.01
C ALA A 193 13.79 16.29 -4.83
N ALA A 194 12.45 16.12 -4.71
CA ALA A 194 11.84 15.42 -3.59
C ALA A 194 12.35 13.98 -3.42
N GLY A 195 12.51 13.22 -4.52
CA GLY A 195 13.07 11.86 -4.46
C GLY A 195 14.49 11.84 -3.90
N LEU A 196 15.37 12.71 -4.42
CA LEU A 196 16.76 12.84 -3.96
C LEU A 196 16.84 13.22 -2.48
N PHE A 197 16.01 14.16 -2.03
CA PHE A 197 15.98 14.58 -0.62
C PHE A 197 15.51 13.47 0.32
N ILE A 198 14.50 12.70 -0.09
CA ILE A 198 14.03 11.54 0.68
C ILE A 198 15.12 10.47 0.75
N GLU A 199 15.76 10.13 -0.37
CA GLU A 199 16.86 9.16 -0.40
C GLU A 199 18.04 9.60 0.48
N ALA A 200 18.45 10.87 0.39
CA ALA A 200 19.55 11.41 1.20
C ALA A 200 19.24 11.37 2.70
N VAL A 201 18.05 11.82 3.10
CA VAL A 201 17.62 11.82 4.51
C VAL A 201 17.50 10.39 5.05
N GLY A 202 17.04 9.46 4.22
CA GLY A 202 16.94 8.05 4.57
C GLY A 202 18.28 7.34 4.72
N ASP A 203 19.26 7.65 3.87
CA ASP A 203 20.59 7.05 3.91
C ASP A 203 21.40 7.55 5.11
N ASN A 204 21.44 8.88 5.32
CA ASN A 204 22.05 9.46 6.50
C ASN A 204 21.38 10.79 6.90
N PRO A 205 20.52 10.79 7.94
CA PRO A 205 19.82 11.99 8.37
C PRO A 205 20.75 13.03 9.03
N GLU A 206 21.85 12.61 9.66
CA GLU A 206 22.80 13.54 10.28
C GLU A 206 23.63 14.26 9.22
N ALA A 207 24.19 13.51 8.27
CA ALA A 207 24.94 14.09 7.15
C ALA A 207 24.05 15.01 6.29
N SER A 208 22.80 14.60 6.04
CA SER A 208 21.83 15.44 5.34
C SER A 208 21.57 16.76 6.05
N ARG A 209 21.51 16.77 7.39
CA ARG A 209 21.37 18.00 8.18
C ARG A 209 22.60 18.89 8.05
N PHE A 210 23.81 18.34 8.09
CA PHE A 210 25.04 19.09 7.87
C PHE A 210 25.15 19.64 6.44
N ALA A 211 24.54 18.96 5.46
CA ALA A 211 24.41 19.43 4.08
C ALA A 211 23.29 20.47 3.88
N GLY A 212 22.63 20.93 4.95
CA GLY A 212 21.61 21.99 4.91
C GLY A 212 20.19 21.51 4.58
N LEU A 213 19.93 20.20 4.49
CA LEU A 213 18.58 19.69 4.29
C LEU A 213 17.77 19.83 5.59
N ALA A 214 16.54 20.31 5.47
CA ALA A 214 15.58 20.33 6.56
C ALA A 214 15.01 18.93 6.81
N THR A 215 15.84 18.02 7.35
CA THR A 215 15.52 16.59 7.52
C THR A 215 14.21 16.36 8.26
N ALA A 216 13.92 17.18 9.27
CA ALA A 216 12.66 17.11 10.01
C ALA A 216 11.44 17.42 9.12
N ARG A 217 11.53 18.44 8.25
CA ARG A 217 10.43 18.78 7.32
C ARG A 217 10.21 17.67 6.30
N ILE A 218 11.27 17.06 5.78
CA ILE A 218 11.20 15.97 4.82
C ILE A 218 10.49 14.76 5.44
N LYS A 219 10.85 14.37 6.67
CA LYS A 219 10.16 13.30 7.41
C LYS A 219 8.70 13.63 7.65
N ILE A 220 8.38 14.85 8.12
CA ILE A 220 6.98 15.27 8.33
C ILE A 220 6.16 15.15 7.03
N LEU A 221 6.69 15.66 5.92
CA LEU A 221 6.01 15.58 4.62
C LEU A 221 5.80 14.14 4.15
N ALA A 222 6.75 13.24 4.41
CA ALA A 222 6.61 11.82 4.09
C ALA A 222 5.45 11.17 4.88
N TYR A 223 5.35 11.45 6.19
CA TYR A 223 4.24 10.95 7.01
C TYR A 223 2.90 11.60 6.67
N VAL A 224 2.86 12.89 6.37
CA VAL A 224 1.64 13.56 5.88
C VAL A 224 1.18 12.95 4.55
N ALA A 225 2.09 12.74 3.60
CA ALA A 225 1.77 12.09 2.33
C ALA A 225 1.25 10.66 2.56
N CYS A 226 1.83 9.92 3.51
CA CYS A 226 1.34 8.60 3.92
C CYS A 226 -0.08 8.67 4.49
N GLY A 227 -0.35 9.61 5.40
CA GLY A 227 -1.67 9.84 5.96
C GLY A 227 -2.72 10.26 4.94
N LEU A 228 -2.36 11.09 3.96
CA LEU A 228 -3.24 11.47 2.84
C LEU A 228 -3.57 10.25 1.96
N CYS A 229 -2.59 9.40 1.67
CA CYS A 229 -2.81 8.14 0.95
C CYS A 229 -3.73 7.20 1.74
N ALA A 230 -3.50 7.07 3.06
CA ALA A 230 -4.37 6.29 3.94
C ALA A 230 -5.79 6.83 4.00
N GLY A 231 -5.96 8.16 4.00
CA GLY A 231 -7.27 8.78 3.95
C GLY A 231 -8.02 8.53 2.64
N LEU A 232 -7.32 8.61 1.50
CA LEU A 232 -7.91 8.25 0.21
C LEU A 232 -8.27 6.75 0.15
N ALA A 233 -7.40 5.86 0.61
CA ALA A 233 -7.68 4.43 0.68
C ALA A 233 -8.88 4.13 1.60
N GLY A 234 -9.01 4.83 2.72
CA GLY A 234 -10.12 4.62 3.66
C GLY A 234 -11.47 5.11 3.14
N VAL A 235 -11.50 6.24 2.43
CA VAL A 235 -12.68 6.68 1.68
C VAL A 235 -13.11 5.62 0.67
N MET A 236 -12.16 5.10 -0.11
CA MET A 236 -12.45 4.11 -1.15
C MET A 236 -12.89 2.77 -0.56
N GLU A 237 -12.32 2.36 0.57
CA GLU A 237 -12.74 1.15 1.29
C GLU A 237 -14.16 1.30 1.84
N ALA A 238 -14.45 2.41 2.52
CA ALA A 238 -15.79 2.70 3.03
C ALA A 238 -16.82 2.80 1.90
N ALA A 239 -16.47 3.41 0.77
CA ALA A 239 -17.32 3.49 -0.42
C ALA A 239 -17.56 2.12 -1.07
N ASN A 240 -16.55 1.24 -1.09
CA ASN A 240 -16.66 -0.09 -1.67
C ASN A 240 -17.54 -1.01 -0.80
N ILE A 241 -17.42 -0.93 0.53
CA ILE A 241 -18.23 -1.68 1.48
C ILE A 241 -19.65 -1.09 1.61
N GLY A 242 -19.81 0.22 1.43
CA GLY A 242 -21.07 0.94 1.68
C GLY A 242 -21.35 1.14 3.18
N ALA A 243 -20.34 0.98 4.02
CA ALA A 243 -20.43 1.19 5.46
C ALA A 243 -19.06 1.53 6.06
N ALA A 244 -19.05 2.20 7.21
CA ALA A 244 -17.87 2.41 8.02
C ALA A 244 -17.92 1.52 9.28
N ASP A 245 -17.05 0.53 9.32
CA ASP A 245 -16.79 -0.31 10.50
C ASP A 245 -15.48 0.15 11.15
N ALA A 246 -15.58 0.91 12.24
CA ALA A 246 -14.41 1.46 12.94
C ALA A 246 -13.48 0.40 13.56
N GLN A 247 -13.97 -0.84 13.74
CA GLN A 247 -13.19 -1.92 14.35
C GLN A 247 -12.44 -2.73 13.30
N ARG A 248 -13.07 -3.02 12.16
CA ARG A 248 -12.53 -3.91 11.12
C ARG A 248 -12.00 -3.20 9.88
N ALA A 249 -12.42 -1.97 9.60
CA ALA A 249 -11.89 -1.23 8.46
C ALA A 249 -10.37 -1.05 8.59
N GLY A 250 -9.63 -1.31 7.51
CA GLY A 250 -8.18 -1.18 7.51
C GLY A 250 -7.42 -2.29 8.24
N GLU A 251 -8.09 -3.31 8.79
CA GLU A 251 -7.43 -4.38 9.54
C GLU A 251 -6.40 -5.13 8.67
N ASN A 252 -5.15 -5.19 9.13
CA ASN A 252 -3.99 -5.78 8.43
C ASN A 252 -3.61 -5.09 7.11
N MET A 253 -4.28 -4.00 6.71
CA MET A 253 -3.91 -3.27 5.49
C MET A 253 -2.55 -2.58 5.64
N GLU A 254 -2.14 -2.25 6.86
CA GLU A 254 -0.78 -1.79 7.19
C GLU A 254 0.28 -2.84 6.87
N LEU A 255 0.03 -4.11 7.20
CA LEU A 255 0.96 -5.21 6.93
C LEU A 255 1.03 -5.51 5.43
N ASP A 256 -0.11 -5.45 4.74
CA ASP A 256 -0.19 -5.63 3.28
C ASP A 256 0.56 -4.51 2.54
N ALA A 257 0.47 -3.26 3.01
CA ALA A 257 1.22 -2.13 2.46
C ALA A 257 2.73 -2.28 2.69
N ILE A 258 3.16 -2.63 3.91
CA ILE A 258 4.57 -2.91 4.22
C ILE A 258 5.09 -4.05 3.34
N PHE A 259 4.33 -5.14 3.22
CA PHE A 259 4.67 -6.25 2.34
C PHE A 259 4.92 -5.78 0.91
N ALA A 260 3.98 -5.03 0.34
CA ALA A 260 4.07 -4.57 -1.04
C ALA A 260 5.35 -3.77 -1.28
N VAL A 261 5.73 -2.92 -0.33
CA VAL A 261 6.93 -2.08 -0.41
C VAL A 261 8.23 -2.90 -0.24
N VAL A 262 8.27 -3.80 0.75
CA VAL A 262 9.43 -4.64 1.06
C VAL A 262 9.70 -5.64 -0.05
N VAL A 263 8.67 -6.37 -0.49
CA VAL A 263 8.78 -7.30 -1.61
C VAL A 263 9.07 -6.56 -2.90
N GLY A 264 8.59 -5.32 -3.05
CA GLY A 264 8.97 -4.41 -4.11
C GLY A 264 10.46 -4.05 -4.15
N GLY A 265 11.22 -4.33 -3.09
CA GLY A 265 12.67 -4.11 -3.02
C GLY A 265 13.10 -2.79 -2.40
N THR A 266 12.20 -2.07 -1.75
CA THR A 266 12.56 -0.89 -0.96
C THR A 266 13.19 -1.34 0.36
N ALA A 267 14.32 -0.72 0.73
CA ALA A 267 15.05 -1.11 1.94
C ALA A 267 14.34 -0.59 3.20
N LEU A 268 14.07 -1.47 4.16
CA LEU A 268 13.50 -1.10 5.47
C LEU A 268 14.41 -0.19 6.30
N THR A 269 15.71 -0.18 5.99
CA THR A 269 16.70 0.71 6.61
C THR A 269 16.57 2.16 6.14
N GLY A 270 15.79 2.43 5.10
CA GLY A 270 15.70 3.75 4.47
C GLY A 270 16.73 3.98 3.37
N GLY A 271 16.63 5.17 2.77
CA GLY A 271 17.42 5.59 1.63
C GLY A 271 16.79 5.12 0.33
N ARG A 272 17.29 4.00 -0.21
CA ARG A 272 16.91 3.53 -1.56
C ARG A 272 15.51 2.94 -1.59
N PHE A 273 14.69 3.46 -2.50
CA PHE A 273 13.33 2.97 -2.71
C PHE A 273 12.99 2.83 -4.19
N LEU A 274 11.93 2.05 -4.49
CA LEU A 274 11.47 1.84 -5.85
C LEU A 274 9.94 1.77 -5.92
N LEU A 275 9.31 2.86 -6.38
CA LEU A 275 7.84 2.95 -6.50
C LEU A 275 7.24 1.85 -7.41
N LEU A 276 7.91 1.55 -8.52
CA LEU A 276 7.49 0.47 -9.42
C LEU A 276 7.56 -0.89 -8.70
N GLY A 277 8.50 -1.05 -7.79
CA GLY A 277 8.59 -2.21 -6.92
C GLY A 277 7.36 -2.35 -6.04
N SER A 278 6.96 -1.27 -5.34
CA SER A 278 5.75 -1.25 -4.51
C SER A 278 4.48 -1.55 -5.31
N PHE A 279 4.40 -1.06 -6.56
CA PHE A 279 3.33 -1.40 -7.50
C PHE A 279 3.26 -2.90 -7.79
N VAL A 280 4.39 -3.49 -8.19
CA VAL A 280 4.46 -4.92 -8.49
C VAL A 280 4.22 -5.77 -7.24
N GLY A 281 4.72 -5.34 -6.07
CA GLY A 281 4.48 -6.01 -4.79
C GLY A 281 3.02 -6.01 -4.39
N ALA A 282 2.31 -4.90 -4.57
CA ALA A 282 0.86 -4.82 -4.31
C ALA A 282 0.07 -5.76 -5.24
N LEU A 283 0.41 -5.80 -6.53
CA LEU A 283 -0.20 -6.72 -7.49
C LEU A 283 0.09 -8.18 -7.17
N LEU A 284 1.32 -8.50 -6.77
CA LEU A 284 1.70 -9.86 -6.37
C LEU A 284 0.87 -10.32 -5.16
N LEU A 285 0.75 -9.46 -4.14
CA LEU A 285 -0.06 -9.77 -2.96
C LEU A 285 -1.51 -10.01 -3.34
N GLN A 286 -2.08 -9.10 -4.13
CA GLN A 286 -3.47 -9.18 -4.49
C GLN A 286 -3.76 -10.38 -5.38
N MET A 287 -2.84 -10.73 -6.28
CA MET A 287 -2.94 -11.93 -7.09
C MET A 287 -2.99 -13.18 -6.23
N LEU A 288 -2.13 -13.29 -5.20
CA LEU A 288 -2.19 -14.38 -4.23
C LEU A 288 -3.56 -14.45 -3.54
N ILE A 289 -4.04 -13.32 -3.00
CA ILE A 289 -5.31 -13.26 -2.28
C ILE A 289 -6.48 -13.68 -3.18
N THR A 290 -6.57 -13.14 -4.39
CA THR A 290 -7.64 -13.49 -5.34
C THR A 290 -7.56 -14.96 -5.75
N THR A 291 -6.36 -15.51 -5.93
CA THR A 291 -6.15 -16.95 -6.19
C THR A 291 -6.73 -17.79 -5.06
N MET A 292 -6.38 -17.46 -3.80
CA MET A 292 -6.85 -18.20 -2.63
C MET A 292 -8.37 -18.18 -2.52
N TYR A 293 -8.99 -17.02 -2.69
CA TYR A 293 -10.45 -16.89 -2.57
C TYR A 293 -11.17 -17.63 -3.69
N ASN A 294 -10.62 -17.65 -4.90
CA ASN A 294 -11.16 -18.42 -6.02
C ASN A 294 -11.02 -19.95 -5.81
N LEU A 295 -9.98 -20.39 -5.11
CA LEU A 295 -9.83 -21.78 -4.67
C LEU A 295 -10.73 -22.14 -3.48
N GLY A 296 -11.57 -21.22 -3.00
CA GLY A 296 -12.48 -21.44 -1.87
C GLY A 296 -11.80 -21.40 -0.50
N VAL A 297 -10.56 -20.90 -0.42
CA VAL A 297 -9.86 -20.75 0.87
C VAL A 297 -10.48 -19.59 1.65
N PRO A 298 -10.92 -19.79 2.90
CA PRO A 298 -11.51 -18.73 3.70
C PRO A 298 -10.52 -17.56 3.96
N PRO A 299 -11.00 -16.31 3.99
CA PRO A 299 -10.18 -15.13 4.30
C PRO A 299 -9.40 -15.21 5.62
N ALA A 300 -9.93 -15.90 6.63
CA ALA A 300 -9.26 -16.09 7.92
C ALA A 300 -7.92 -16.82 7.82
N VAL A 301 -7.72 -17.65 6.78
CA VAL A 301 -6.48 -18.43 6.55
C VAL A 301 -5.47 -17.64 5.71
N ALA A 302 -5.89 -16.53 5.08
CA ALA A 302 -5.04 -15.71 4.20
C ALA A 302 -3.68 -15.28 4.80
N PRO A 303 -3.55 -14.95 6.10
CA PRO A 303 -2.27 -14.54 6.67
C PRO A 303 -1.14 -15.58 6.52
N VAL A 304 -1.45 -16.88 6.52
CA VAL A 304 -0.42 -17.93 6.47
C VAL A 304 0.24 -18.01 5.09
N PRO A 305 -0.48 -18.15 3.96
CA PRO A 305 0.15 -18.10 2.64
C PRO A 305 0.77 -16.75 2.30
N LYS A 306 0.20 -15.64 2.81
CA LYS A 306 0.84 -14.32 2.73
C LYS A 306 2.24 -14.38 3.33
N ALA A 307 2.36 -14.81 4.59
CA ALA A 307 3.64 -14.93 5.30
C ALA A 307 4.66 -15.80 4.55
N LEU A 308 4.23 -16.96 4.03
CA LEU A 308 5.07 -17.86 3.23
C LEU A 308 5.58 -17.19 1.95
N LEU A 309 4.71 -16.43 1.26
CA LEU A 309 5.09 -15.67 0.08
C LEU A 309 6.14 -14.60 0.42
N ILE A 310 5.93 -13.83 1.50
CA ILE A 310 6.90 -12.82 1.97
C ILE A 310 8.26 -13.47 2.20
N LEU A 311 8.28 -14.53 2.99
CA LEU A 311 9.50 -15.24 3.35
C LEU A 311 10.23 -15.74 2.10
N THR A 312 9.49 -16.38 1.18
CA THR A 312 10.06 -16.93 -0.06
C THR A 312 10.69 -15.83 -0.91
N VAL A 313 9.96 -14.73 -1.16
CA VAL A 313 10.48 -13.66 -2.01
C VAL A 313 11.66 -12.94 -1.34
N CYS A 314 11.59 -12.66 -0.04
CA CYS A 314 12.69 -12.04 0.70
C CYS A 314 13.95 -12.92 0.72
N LEU A 315 13.80 -14.25 0.89
CA LEU A 315 14.93 -15.18 0.84
C LEU A 315 15.57 -15.24 -0.55
N LEU A 316 14.76 -15.21 -1.61
CA LEU A 316 15.26 -15.18 -3.00
C LEU A 316 15.94 -13.86 -3.37
N GLN A 317 15.50 -12.75 -2.76
CA GLN A 317 16.12 -11.43 -2.90
C GLN A 317 17.43 -11.30 -2.11
N SER A 318 17.58 -12.00 -0.99
CA SER A 318 18.76 -11.89 -0.12
C SER A 318 20.05 -12.40 -0.80
N ASP A 319 21.04 -11.52 -0.91
CA ASP A 319 22.38 -11.85 -1.40
C ASP A 319 23.06 -12.93 -0.55
N ARG A 320 22.80 -12.94 0.76
CA ARG A 320 23.37 -13.94 1.68
C ARG A 320 22.86 -15.34 1.34
N THR A 321 21.56 -15.48 1.11
CA THR A 321 20.93 -16.74 0.72
C THR A 321 21.43 -17.21 -0.65
N ARG A 322 21.55 -16.30 -1.61
CA ARG A 322 22.09 -16.61 -2.95
C ARG A 322 23.53 -17.12 -2.91
N ARG A 323 24.40 -16.48 -2.11
CA ARG A 323 25.78 -16.94 -1.92
C ARG A 323 25.84 -18.31 -1.25
N TRP A 324 25.00 -18.55 -0.25
CA TRP A 324 24.91 -19.82 0.45
C TRP A 324 24.43 -20.96 -0.48
N LEU A 325 23.35 -20.73 -1.24
CA LEU A 325 22.85 -21.69 -2.23
C LEU A 325 23.89 -21.97 -3.33
N GLY A 326 24.55 -20.94 -3.85
CA GLY A 326 25.61 -21.10 -4.84
C GLY A 326 26.79 -21.94 -4.33
N GLY A 327 27.10 -21.87 -3.03
CA GLY A 327 28.10 -22.72 -2.39
C GLY A 327 27.71 -24.20 -2.32
N LEU A 328 26.42 -24.49 -2.10
CA LEU A 328 25.90 -25.86 -2.07
C LEU A 328 25.93 -26.53 -3.46
N PHE A 329 25.55 -25.81 -4.51
CA PHE A 329 25.60 -26.33 -5.89
C PHE A 329 27.05 -26.55 -6.36
N LYS A 330 28.00 -25.71 -5.96
CA LYS A 330 29.43 -25.94 -6.25
C LYS A 330 29.99 -27.15 -5.50
N LYS A 331 29.58 -27.41 -4.25
CA LYS A 331 29.98 -28.62 -3.52
C LYS A 331 29.42 -29.90 -4.15
N LYS A 332 28.18 -29.87 -4.67
CA LYS A 332 27.57 -31.02 -5.38
C LYS A 332 28.15 -31.29 -6.76
N ALA A 333 28.75 -30.30 -7.42
CA ALA A 333 29.43 -30.49 -8.71
C ALA A 333 30.90 -30.93 -8.55
N ALA A 334 31.44 -30.87 -7.34
CA ALA A 334 32.80 -31.28 -6.99
C ALA A 334 32.87 -32.60 -6.21
N ALA A 335 31.72 -33.27 -6.01
CA ALA A 335 31.57 -34.59 -5.41
C ALA A 335 30.96 -35.53 -6.45
#